data_AF-A0A0Q9TSI8-F1
#
_entry.id   AF-A0A0Q9TSI8-F1
#
_cell.length_a   1.000
_cell.length_b   1.000
_cell.length_c   1.000
_cell.angle_alpha   90.00
_cell.angle_beta   90.00
_cell.angle_gamma   90.00
#
_symmetry.space_group_name_H-M   'P 1'
#
loop_
_entity.id
_entity.type
_entity.pdbx_description
1 polymer ?
#
loop_
_entity_poly.entity_id
_entity_poly.type
_entity_poly.pdbx_seq_one_letter_code
_entity_poly.pdbx_strand_id
1 'polypeptide(L)'
;MEPRSVRPYIVALGLLWIVPAVLVLVLHLTLPDYNASGQCTGLGFGCAPAPSDAVLFLGYLAALPLFLLGMVACLVIAVVRGRRDRRAAGRDEGRTADRPVDVDPQG
;
A
#
# COMPACT_ATOMS: atom_id res chain seq x y z
N MET A 1 21.45 -3.98 -15.90
CA MET A 1 20.15 -3.61 -15.29
C MET A 1 20.32 -3.75 -13.80
N GLU A 2 20.72 -2.68 -13.11
CA GLU A 2 20.91 -2.72 -11.66
C GLU A 2 19.59 -3.11 -10.97
N PRO A 3 19.62 -4.05 -10.00
CA PRO A 3 18.42 -4.45 -9.28
C PRO A 3 17.97 -3.28 -8.41
N ARG A 4 17.00 -2.49 -8.91
CA ARG A 4 16.30 -1.50 -8.09
C ARG A 4 15.70 -2.23 -6.89
N SER A 5 15.95 -1.76 -5.68
CA SER A 5 15.49 -2.45 -4.48
C SER A 5 13.95 -2.48 -4.44
N VAL A 6 13.34 -3.61 -4.83
CA VAL A 6 11.87 -3.76 -4.93
C VAL A 6 11.22 -3.93 -3.55
N ARG A 7 12.04 -4.24 -2.55
CA ARG A 7 11.66 -4.54 -1.17
C ARG A 7 10.57 -3.65 -0.56
N PRO A 8 10.67 -2.30 -0.57
CA PRO A 8 9.67 -1.48 0.11
C PRO A 8 8.35 -1.38 -0.65
N TYR A 9 8.33 -1.60 -1.97
CA TYR A 9 7.05 -1.74 -2.70
C TYR A 9 6.34 -3.01 -2.27
N ILE A 10 7.08 -4.12 -2.16
CA ILE A 10 6.53 -5.41 -1.73
C ILE A 10 6.05 -5.32 -0.28
N VAL A 11 6.80 -4.67 0.62
CA VAL A 11 6.35 -4.48 2.01
C VAL A 11 5.11 -3.60 2.08
N ALA A 12 5.08 -2.46 1.39
CA ALA A 12 3.92 -1.56 1.42
C ALA A 12 2.66 -2.19 0.82
N LEU A 13 2.80 -2.83 -0.35
CA LEU A 13 1.69 -3.52 -1.01
C LEU A 13 1.26 -4.76 -0.22
N GLY A 14 2.21 -5.50 0.33
CA GLY A 14 1.97 -6.65 1.19
C GLY A 14 1.18 -6.25 2.43
N LEU A 15 1.63 -5.26 3.21
CA LEU A 15 0.88 -4.80 4.39
C LEU A 15 -0.51 -4.29 4.02
N LEU A 16 -0.62 -3.50 2.94
CA LEU A 16 -1.89 -2.93 2.54
C LEU A 16 -2.93 -3.99 2.16
N TRP A 17 -2.51 -5.12 1.59
CA TRP A 17 -3.43 -6.19 1.19
C TRP A 17 -3.61 -7.27 2.26
N ILE A 18 -2.52 -7.69 2.90
CA ILE A 18 -2.54 -8.77 3.90
C ILE A 18 -3.34 -8.35 5.13
N VAL A 19 -3.15 -7.12 5.64
CA VAL A 19 -3.84 -6.66 6.86
C VAL A 19 -5.37 -6.68 6.71
N PRO A 20 -5.97 -6.04 5.69
CA PRO A 20 -7.43 -6.08 5.52
C PRO A 20 -7.95 -7.48 5.16
N ALA A 21 -7.21 -8.27 4.38
CA ALA A 21 -7.62 -9.65 4.07
C ALA A 21 -7.68 -10.53 5.34
N VAL A 22 -6.64 -10.45 6.19
CA VAL A 22 -6.60 -11.15 7.47
C VAL A 22 -7.70 -10.63 8.39
N LEU A 23 -7.93 -9.32 8.43
CA LEU A 23 -8.99 -8.73 9.25
C LEU A 23 -10.37 -9.26 8.84
N VAL A 24 -10.69 -9.26 7.54
CA VAL A 24 -11.94 -9.80 7.00
C VAL A 24 -12.08 -11.29 7.34
N LEU A 25 -11.01 -12.08 7.17
CA LEU A 25 -11.01 -13.51 7.49
C LEU A 25 -11.29 -13.76 8.97
N VAL A 26 -10.58 -13.07 9.86
CA VAL A 26 -10.76 -13.20 11.32
C VAL A 26 -12.19 -12.82 11.70
N LEU A 27 -12.69 -11.71 11.17
CA LEU A 27 -14.02 -11.22 11.49
C LEU A 27 -15.11 -12.17 10.96
N HIS A 28 -14.95 -12.72 9.76
CA HIS A 28 -15.88 -13.72 9.22
C HIS A 28 -15.92 -15.01 10.06
N LEU A 29 -14.77 -15.49 10.57
CA LEU A 29 -14.69 -16.71 11.38
C LEU A 29 -15.15 -16.53 12.84
N THR A 30 -15.13 -15.29 13.34
CA THR A 30 -15.47 -14.99 14.75
C THR A 30 -16.88 -14.46 14.91
N LEU A 31 -17.48 -13.91 13.86
CA LEU A 31 -18.84 -13.38 13.92
C LEU A 31 -19.88 -14.51 13.76
N PRO A 32 -21.03 -14.39 14.45
CA PRO A 32 -22.12 -15.35 14.30
C PRO A 32 -22.68 -15.37 12.88
N ASP A 33 -22.93 -16.58 12.37
CA ASP A 33 -23.59 -16.83 11.08
C ASP A 33 -25.12 -16.75 11.14
N TYR A 34 -25.66 -16.35 12.29
CA TYR A 34 -27.10 -16.24 12.50
C TYR A 34 -27.45 -14.87 13.09
N ASN A 35 -28.63 -14.40 12.71
CA ASN A 35 -29.24 -13.21 13.29
C ASN A 35 -30.03 -13.60 14.55
N ALA A 36 -30.01 -12.76 15.59
CA ALA A 36 -30.89 -12.97 16.73
C ALA A 36 -32.35 -12.74 16.30
N SER A 37 -33.28 -13.51 16.88
CA SER A 37 -34.71 -13.46 16.57
C SER A 37 -35.25 -12.04 16.80
N GLY A 38 -35.44 -11.28 15.71
CA GLY A 38 -35.87 -9.86 15.74
C GLY A 38 -35.22 -8.97 14.68
N GLN A 39 -34.06 -9.34 14.12
CA GLN A 39 -33.37 -8.56 13.08
C GLN A 39 -33.95 -8.69 11.65
N CYS A 40 -35.11 -9.35 11.50
CA CYS A 40 -35.90 -9.32 10.28
C CYS A 40 -36.81 -8.08 10.16
N THR A 41 -36.77 -7.15 11.13
CA THR A 41 -37.47 -5.87 11.04
C THR A 41 -36.49 -4.73 10.86
N GLY A 42 -36.21 -4.34 9.61
CA GLY A 42 -35.39 -3.16 9.35
C GLY A 42 -35.27 -2.83 7.87
N LEU A 43 -35.97 -1.76 7.45
CA LEU A 43 -35.74 -0.98 6.23
C LEU A 43 -36.30 -1.49 4.88
N GLY A 44 -37.19 -2.50 4.86
CA GLY A 44 -37.99 -2.83 3.66
C GLY A 44 -37.26 -3.58 2.54
N PHE A 45 -36.03 -4.06 2.78
CA PHE A 45 -35.21 -4.81 1.81
C PHE A 45 -35.07 -6.32 2.13
N GLY A 46 -35.93 -6.88 2.98
CA GLY A 46 -35.78 -8.26 3.49
C GLY A 46 -34.91 -8.31 4.76
N CYS A 47 -34.76 -9.49 5.37
CA CYS A 47 -33.99 -9.63 6.62
C CYS A 47 -32.56 -9.07 6.44
N ALA A 48 -32.03 -8.43 7.48
CA ALA A 48 -30.63 -7.98 7.46
C ALA A 48 -29.70 -9.19 7.24
N PRO A 49 -28.64 -9.06 6.41
CA PRO A 49 -27.67 -10.13 6.22
C PRO A 49 -27.03 -10.51 7.56
N ALA A 50 -26.65 -11.78 7.71
CA ALA A 50 -25.94 -12.23 8.90
C ALA A 50 -24.67 -11.39 9.10
N PRO A 51 -24.21 -11.17 10.34
CA PRO A 51 -23.02 -10.37 10.62
C PRO A 51 -21.79 -10.83 9.80
N SER A 52 -21.61 -12.14 9.63
CA SER A 52 -20.53 -12.71 8.81
C SER A 52 -20.64 -12.39 7.31
N ASP A 53 -21.86 -12.34 6.77
CA ASP A 53 -22.15 -11.95 5.38
C ASP A 53 -21.96 -10.43 5.16
N ALA A 54 -22.32 -9.62 6.17
CA ALA A 54 -22.12 -8.17 6.12
C ALA A 54 -20.63 -7.81 6.07
N VAL A 55 -19.76 -8.58 6.74
CA VAL A 55 -18.31 -8.43 6.66
C VAL A 55 -17.78 -8.72 5.27
N LEU A 56 -18.28 -9.76 4.60
CA LEU A 56 -17.92 -10.08 3.22
C LEU A 56 -18.37 -8.97 2.26
N PHE A 57 -19.60 -8.49 2.42
CA PHE A 57 -20.14 -7.39 1.61
C PHE A 57 -19.34 -6.09 1.79
N LEU A 58 -19.00 -5.75 3.04
CA LEU A 58 -18.17 -4.59 3.33
C LEU A 58 -16.75 -4.76 2.79
N GLY A 59 -16.17 -5.96 2.88
CA GLY A 59 -14.89 -6.30 2.27
C GLY A 59 -14.89 -6.09 0.76
N TYR A 60 -15.96 -6.50 0.07
CA TYR A 60 -16.13 -6.27 -1.37
C TYR A 60 -16.20 -4.78 -1.71
N LEU A 61 -16.98 -3.99 -0.96
CA LEU A 61 -17.05 -2.54 -1.15
C LEU A 61 -15.72 -1.83 -0.85
N ALA A 62 -14.99 -2.31 0.15
CA ALA A 62 -13.69 -1.77 0.54
C ALA A 62 -12.55 -2.15 -0.43
N ALA A 63 -12.73 -3.18 -1.26
CA ALA A 63 -11.68 -3.65 -2.17
C ALA A 63 -11.25 -2.58 -3.19
N LEU A 64 -12.20 -1.85 -3.78
CA LEU A 64 -11.92 -0.79 -4.75
C LEU A 64 -11.14 0.40 -4.13
N PRO A 65 -11.56 1.02 -3.01
CA PRO A 65 -10.79 2.09 -2.39
C PRO A 65 -9.43 1.61 -1.87
N LEU A 66 -9.31 0.37 -1.37
CA LEU A 66 -8.02 -0.22 -0.98
C LEU A 66 -7.08 -0.37 -2.18
N PHE A 67 -7.60 -0.82 -3.32
CA PHE A 67 -6.84 -0.91 -4.57
C PHE A 67 -6.31 0.47 -5.00
N LEU A 68 -7.16 1.50 -4.97
CA LEU A 68 -6.76 2.88 -5.30
C LEU A 68 -5.69 3.39 -4.33
N LEU A 69 -5.84 3.14 -3.04
CA LEU A 69 -4.85 3.53 -2.03
C LEU A 69 -3.49 2.86 -2.29
N GLY A 70 -3.49 1.59 -2.73
CA GLY A 70 -2.28 0.86 -3.10
C GLY A 70 -1.59 1.44 -4.32
N MET A 71 -2.36 1.79 -5.35
CA MET A 71 -1.84 2.49 -6.52
C MET A 71 -1.21 3.83 -6.15
N VAL A 72 -1.86 4.61 -5.29
CA VAL A 72 -1.33 5.89 -4.79
C VAL A 72 -0.04 5.68 -4.01
N ALA A 73 0.01 4.70 -3.10
CA ALA A 73 1.23 4.39 -2.35
C ALA A 73 2.40 4.02 -3.26
N CYS A 74 2.17 3.16 -4.27
CA CYS A 74 3.17 2.83 -5.28
C CYS A 74 3.66 4.08 -6.04
N LEU A 75 2.75 4.95 -6.46
CA LEU A 75 3.08 6.18 -7.17
C LEU A 75 3.93 7.12 -6.30
N VAL A 76 3.57 7.30 -5.02
CA VAL A 76 4.34 8.10 -4.06
C VAL A 76 5.75 7.55 -3.88
N ILE A 77 5.90 6.23 -3.67
CA ILE A 77 7.23 5.62 -3.51
C ILE A 77 8.08 5.82 -4.79
N ALA A 78 7.48 5.68 -5.98
CA ALA A 78 8.15 5.89 -7.25
C ALA A 78 8.63 7.34 -7.42
N VAL A 79 7.77 8.30 -7.13
CA VAL A 79 8.10 9.73 -7.21
C VAL A 79 9.18 10.10 -6.19
N VAL A 80 9.07 9.66 -4.94
CA VAL A 80 10.06 9.96 -3.90
C VAL A 80 11.42 9.38 -4.26
N ARG A 81 11.48 8.15 -4.75
CA ARG A 81 12.73 7.53 -5.21
C ARG A 81 13.32 8.24 -6.41
N GLY A 82 12.53 8.50 -7.46
CA GLY A 82 13.00 9.24 -8.62
C GLY A 82 13.52 10.65 -8.27
N ARG A 83 12.91 11.33 -7.29
CA ARG A 83 13.39 12.61 -6.78
C ARG A 83 14.70 12.47 -5.99
N ARG A 84 14.86 11.43 -5.17
CA ARG A 84 16.11 11.17 -4.42
C ARG A 84 17.26 10.84 -5.37
N ASP A 85 17.02 10.01 -6.38
CA ASP A 85 18.03 9.62 -7.35
C ASP A 85 18.54 10.83 -8.15
N ARG A 86 17.62 11.73 -8.59
CA ARG A 86 18.00 12.99 -9.25
C ARG A 86 18.81 13.92 -8.35
N ARG A 87 18.49 14.00 -7.05
CA ARG A 87 19.26 14.80 -6.08
C ARG A 87 20.64 14.22 -5.83
N ALA A 88 20.79 12.89 -5.83
CA ALA A 88 22.09 12.24 -5.70
C ALA A 88 22.98 12.52 -6.92
N ALA A 89 22.43 12.39 -8.13
CA ALA A 89 23.16 12.70 -9.37
C ALA A 89 23.69 14.14 -9.41
N GLY A 90 22.86 15.12 -9.06
CA GLY A 90 23.28 16.53 -9.02
C GLY A 90 24.34 16.85 -7.96
N ARG A 91 24.43 16.05 -6.88
CA ARG A 91 25.47 16.21 -5.85
C ARG A 91 26.83 15.72 -6.34
N ASP A 92 26.87 14.62 -7.10
CA ASP A 92 28.13 14.09 -7.65
C ASP A 92 28.68 14.98 -8.77
N GLU A 93 27.80 15.60 -9.57
CA GLU A 93 28.17 16.57 -10.59
C GLU A 93 28.81 17.83 -9.95
N GLY A 94 28.21 18.36 -8.88
CA GLY A 94 28.78 19.47 -8.11
C GLY A 94 30.13 19.15 -7.46
N ARG A 95 30.33 17.93 -6.95
CA ARG A 95 31.62 17.49 -6.40
C ARG A 95 32.71 17.35 -7.46
N THR A 96 32.33 17.00 -8.69
CA THR A 96 33.28 16.88 -9.81
C THR A 96 33.69 18.27 -10.32
N ALA A 97 32.76 19.23 -10.33
CA ALA A 97 33.03 20.61 -10.70
C ALA A 97 33.91 21.36 -9.67
N ASP A 98 33.79 21.01 -8.38
CA ASP A 98 34.57 21.62 -7.28
C ASP A 98 35.93 20.94 -7.05
N ARG A 99 36.25 19.85 -7.75
CA ARG A 99 37.55 19.19 -7.61
C ARG A 99 38.60 20.08 -8.30
N PRO A 100 39.53 20.72 -7.55
CA PRO A 100 40.61 21.45 -8.18
C PRO A 100 41.37 20.44 -9.03
N VAL A 101 41.70 20.83 -10.27
CA VAL A 101 42.65 20.09 -11.08
C VAL A 101 43.97 20.17 -10.32
N ASP A 102 44.23 19.19 -9.46
CA ASP A 102 45.58 18.94 -8.93
C ASP A 102 46.42 18.63 -10.17
N VAL A 103 47.12 19.67 -10.63
CA VAL A 103 48.16 19.58 -11.63
C VAL A 103 49.25 18.74 -11.00
N ASP A 104 49.31 17.47 -11.41
CA ASP A 104 50.44 16.60 -11.16
C ASP A 104 51.71 17.30 -11.70
N PRO A 105 52.63 17.76 -10.83
CA PRO A 105 53.90 18.25 -11.31
C PRO A 105 54.73 17.01 -11.62
N GLN A 106 54.82 16.70 -12.91
CA GLN A 106 55.71 15.65 -13.40
C GLN A 106 57.11 15.82 -12.80
N GLY A 107 57.59 14.78 -12.13
CA GLY A 107 58.99 14.58 -11.75
C GLY A 107 59.61 13.50 -12.61
#